data_AF-D8L9I0-F1
#
_entry.id   AF-D8L9I0-F1
#
_cell.length_a   1.000
_cell.length_b   1.000
_cell.length_c   1.000
_cell.angle_alpha   90.00
_cell.angle_beta   90.00
_cell.angle_gamma   90.00
#
_symmetry.space_group_name_H-M   'P 1'
#
loop_
_entity.id
_entity.type
_entity.pdbx_description
1 polymer ?
#
loop_
_entity_poly.entity_id
_entity_poly.type
_entity_poly.pdbx_seq_one_letter_code
_entity_poly.pdbx_strand_id
1 'polypeptide(L)'
;MATTAAAALSCSCSRSPSPSSTLLLRRTVSDFHRRPAHAGVRRPRLAPLHVVDDSKEVETRSETDRLVDGLNFGELCNDFECISSPYVESTARQIARDILEIRQDNRALSCYAVAVKYKDPLRSFVGREKYKRPLWITEALEKPTVTVQEMSMQSTSTLTIKWTLRGKPKNAFFAAAGGELVVRVDSQFVLNQISGQVLEHFESWDLSASSPLAQTYFWFSRRVYSTVEAGKDTIEAAKGVVSRLNKDDNLEVYPDPLGDPTKFFTRPDDLNQDVVQIGLFLAVLYFIVQFLKTTL
;
A
#
# COMPACT_ATOMS: atom_id res chain seq x y z
N MET A 1 -45.56 -18.53 38.40
CA MET A 1 -45.10 -17.61 39.46
C MET A 1 -44.40 -16.46 38.76
N ALA A 2 -45.12 -15.36 38.54
CA ALA A 2 -45.14 -14.17 39.40
C ALA A 2 -44.04 -13.16 38.99
N THR A 3 -44.49 -12.20 38.20
CA THR A 3 -44.16 -10.76 38.14
C THR A 3 -43.17 -10.13 39.12
N THR A 4 -42.55 -9.03 38.63
CA THR A 4 -42.20 -7.72 39.24
C THR A 4 -40.69 -7.42 39.31
N ALA A 5 -40.18 -6.19 39.39
CA ALA A 5 -40.51 -4.84 38.92
C ALA A 5 -39.39 -3.90 39.47
N ALA A 6 -39.02 -2.84 38.70
CA ALA A 6 -38.47 -1.54 39.15
C ALA A 6 -37.15 -1.55 39.99
N ALA A 7 -36.36 -0.49 40.21
CA ALA A 7 -36.50 0.96 40.05
C ALA A 7 -35.10 1.63 39.97
N ALA A 8 -35.12 2.92 39.60
CA ALA A 8 -34.00 3.84 39.43
C ALA A 8 -33.39 4.40 40.74
N LEU A 9 -32.17 4.97 40.64
CA LEU A 9 -31.54 5.94 41.56
C LEU A 9 -30.58 6.80 40.69
N SER A 10 -30.86 8.06 40.34
CA SER A 10 -30.85 9.32 41.12
C SER A 10 -29.55 10.14 40.95
N CYS A 11 -29.70 11.31 40.33
CA CYS A 11 -28.73 12.43 40.30
C CYS A 11 -28.48 13.02 41.71
N SER A 12 -27.31 13.67 41.91
CA SER A 12 -27.22 15.13 42.21
C SER A 12 -25.85 15.59 42.78
N CYS A 13 -25.26 16.60 42.12
CA CYS A 13 -24.71 17.87 42.65
C CYS A 13 -23.48 17.97 43.58
N SER A 14 -22.47 18.76 43.14
CA SER A 14 -21.77 19.89 43.83
C SER A 14 -20.54 20.29 42.97
N ARG A 15 -20.27 21.51 42.44
CA ARG A 15 -20.29 22.96 42.79
C ARG A 15 -19.05 23.50 43.57
N SER A 16 -18.12 24.10 42.79
CA SER A 16 -17.28 25.32 43.04
C SER A 16 -16.06 25.25 43.99
N PRO A 17 -15.10 26.23 44.04
CA PRO A 17 -14.86 27.45 43.22
C PRO A 17 -13.37 27.75 42.77
N SER A 18 -13.22 28.84 42.02
CA SER A 18 -12.04 29.60 41.48
C SER A 18 -11.13 30.30 42.53
N PRO A 19 -10.00 31.00 42.21
CA PRO A 19 -9.97 32.37 41.57
C PRO A 19 -8.75 32.69 40.63
N SER A 20 -8.96 33.44 39.53
CA SER A 20 -8.66 34.87 39.28
C SER A 20 -7.18 35.30 39.14
N SER A 21 -6.84 35.94 38.00
CA SER A 21 -6.15 37.25 37.96
C SER A 21 -6.17 37.86 36.55
N THR A 22 -6.70 39.09 36.49
CA THR A 22 -6.76 40.03 35.37
C THR A 22 -5.50 40.90 35.31
N LEU A 23 -5.13 41.40 34.13
CA LEU A 23 -4.60 42.76 33.95
C LEU A 23 -4.64 43.17 32.47
N LEU A 24 -5.47 44.17 32.18
CA LEU A 24 -5.52 44.96 30.96
C LEU A 24 -4.55 46.14 31.09
N LEU A 25 -3.83 46.51 30.03
CA LEU A 25 -3.38 47.88 29.85
C LEU A 25 -3.47 48.31 28.38
N ARG A 26 -4.14 49.44 28.20
CA ARG A 26 -4.49 50.13 26.96
C ARG A 26 -3.62 51.39 26.89
N ARG A 27 -2.97 51.67 25.75
CA ARG A 27 -2.50 53.03 25.45
C ARG A 27 -2.44 53.27 23.94
N THR A 28 -3.19 54.28 23.50
CA THR A 28 -3.20 54.89 22.17
C THR A 28 -2.29 56.13 22.14
N VAL A 29 -1.91 56.58 20.92
CA VAL A 29 -1.86 57.98 20.40
C VAL A 29 -0.64 58.27 19.48
N SER A 30 -0.98 58.48 18.19
CA SER A 30 -0.58 59.53 17.20
C SER A 30 0.85 59.73 16.62
N ASP A 31 0.91 59.58 15.29
CA ASP A 31 1.25 60.53 14.19
C ASP A 31 2.57 61.34 14.06
N PHE A 32 3.02 61.35 12.78
CA PHE A 32 3.78 62.37 11.99
C PHE A 32 5.27 62.69 12.29
N HIS A 33 6.21 62.42 11.36
CA HIS A 33 6.60 63.32 10.24
C HIS A 33 7.85 62.85 9.43
N ARG A 34 7.81 63.17 8.13
CA ARG A 34 8.88 63.64 7.19
C ARG A 34 9.87 62.67 6.51
N ARG A 35 9.77 62.71 5.16
CA ARG A 35 10.75 62.34 4.13
C ARG A 35 12.01 63.24 4.17
N PRO A 36 13.06 62.85 3.42
CA PRO A 36 13.37 63.61 2.20
C PRO A 36 13.55 62.74 0.94
N ALA A 37 13.42 63.41 -0.20
CA ALA A 37 13.47 62.88 -1.56
C ALA A 37 14.88 62.90 -2.14
N HIS A 38 15.17 62.09 -3.17
CA HIS A 38 15.88 62.51 -4.39
C HIS A 38 15.77 61.48 -5.53
N ALA A 39 15.52 62.01 -6.74
CA ALA A 39 15.82 61.55 -8.11
C ALA A 39 15.62 60.05 -8.47
N GLY A 40 14.85 59.64 -9.48
CA GLY A 40 14.56 60.27 -10.76
C GLY A 40 14.97 59.31 -11.88
N VAL A 41 14.15 58.30 -12.21
CA VAL A 41 14.26 57.51 -13.45
C VAL A 41 12.87 57.23 -13.98
N ARG A 42 12.60 57.69 -15.21
CA ARG A 42 11.33 57.51 -15.94
C ARG A 42 11.18 56.04 -16.36
N ARG A 43 10.12 55.37 -15.90
CA ARG A 43 9.67 54.08 -16.47
C ARG A 43 8.55 54.32 -17.49
N PRO A 44 8.57 53.63 -18.64
CA PRO A 44 7.52 53.73 -19.64
C PRO A 44 6.22 53.10 -19.10
N ARG A 45 5.08 53.76 -19.38
CA ARG A 45 3.74 53.22 -19.14
C ARG A 45 3.51 52.01 -20.05
N LEU A 46 3.50 50.80 -19.49
CA LEU A 46 2.87 49.65 -20.14
C LEU A 46 1.35 49.74 -19.95
N ALA A 47 0.62 49.48 -21.03
CA ALA A 47 -0.83 49.40 -21.08
C ALA A 47 -1.36 48.32 -20.11
N PRO A 48 -2.63 48.42 -19.66
CA PRO A 48 -3.26 47.37 -18.87
C PRO A 48 -3.28 46.09 -19.69
N LEU A 49 -2.60 45.06 -19.20
CA LEU A 49 -2.64 43.73 -19.79
C LEU A 49 -4.03 43.17 -19.49
N HIS A 50 -4.86 43.13 -20.53
CA HIS A 50 -6.15 42.47 -20.53
C HIS A 50 -5.90 40.99 -20.25
N VAL A 51 -6.16 40.55 -19.01
CA VAL A 51 -6.17 39.12 -18.67
C VAL A 51 -7.38 38.54 -19.38
N VAL A 52 -7.12 37.95 -20.55
CA VAL A 52 -8.06 37.06 -21.19
C VAL A 52 -8.14 35.82 -20.33
N ASP A 53 -9.37 35.55 -19.92
CA ASP A 53 -9.86 34.32 -19.31
C ASP A 53 -9.35 33.08 -20.05
N ASP A 54 -8.66 32.19 -19.34
CA ASP A 54 -8.47 30.80 -19.78
C ASP A 54 -9.11 29.86 -18.75
N SER A 55 -10.36 30.15 -18.43
CA SER A 55 -11.29 29.18 -17.86
C SER A 55 -11.59 28.11 -18.91
N LYS A 56 -10.84 27.00 -18.88
CA LYS A 56 -11.28 25.61 -19.10
C LYS A 56 -10.11 24.75 -19.58
N GLU A 57 -9.20 24.41 -18.67
CA GLU A 57 -8.70 23.04 -18.69
C GLU A 57 -9.78 22.15 -18.09
N VAL A 58 -10.78 21.79 -18.91
CA VAL A 58 -11.53 20.56 -18.69
C VAL A 58 -10.61 19.45 -19.12
N GLU A 59 -9.64 19.15 -18.26
CA GLU A 59 -8.94 17.88 -18.27
C GLU A 59 -10.04 16.80 -18.28
N THR A 60 -10.05 15.97 -19.31
CA THR A 60 -10.94 14.81 -19.42
C THR A 60 -10.63 13.88 -18.25
N ARG A 61 -11.22 14.17 -17.08
CA ARG A 61 -11.23 13.30 -15.90
C ARG A 61 -11.61 11.91 -16.38
N SER A 62 -10.76 10.93 -16.06
CA SER A 62 -11.01 9.57 -16.50
C SER A 62 -12.36 9.07 -15.95
N GLU A 63 -12.96 8.11 -16.63
CA GLU A 63 -14.18 7.46 -16.13
C GLU A 63 -13.96 6.89 -14.72
N THR A 64 -12.75 6.43 -14.43
CA THR A 64 -12.33 5.93 -13.12
C THR A 64 -12.22 7.05 -12.09
N ASP A 65 -11.72 8.23 -12.45
CA ASP A 65 -11.74 9.40 -11.57
C ASP A 65 -13.17 9.81 -11.21
N ARG A 66 -14.11 9.74 -12.16
CA ARG A 66 -15.53 10.02 -11.91
C ARG A 66 -16.21 8.97 -11.04
N LEU A 67 -15.90 7.69 -11.27
CA LEU A 67 -16.39 6.58 -10.44
C LEU A 67 -15.87 6.70 -9.01
N VAL A 68 -14.62 7.11 -8.86
CA VAL A 68 -14.02 7.41 -7.56
C VAL A 68 -14.71 8.62 -6.96
N ASP A 69 -14.79 9.77 -7.63
CA ASP A 69 -15.48 10.96 -7.11
C ASP A 69 -16.94 10.69 -6.68
N GLY A 70 -17.62 9.71 -7.29
CA GLY A 70 -18.97 9.25 -6.93
C GLY A 70 -19.06 8.22 -5.79
N LEU A 71 -17.95 7.59 -5.38
CA LEU A 71 -17.87 6.89 -4.10
C LEU A 71 -17.97 7.93 -2.98
N ASN A 72 -18.53 7.57 -1.83
CA ASN A 72 -18.87 8.50 -0.75
C ASN A 72 -17.63 9.07 -0.01
N PHE A 73 -16.75 9.78 -0.72
CA PHE A 73 -15.59 10.48 -0.18
C PHE A 73 -15.97 11.64 0.74
N GLY A 74 -17.21 12.14 0.63
CA GLY A 74 -17.77 13.12 1.57
C GLY A 74 -17.84 12.60 3.01
N GLU A 75 -17.79 11.28 3.24
CA GLU A 75 -17.71 10.70 4.58
C GLU A 75 -16.24 10.55 5.06
N LEU A 76 -15.26 10.54 4.16
CA LEU A 76 -13.83 10.66 4.51
C LEU A 76 -13.46 12.10 4.88
N CYS A 77 -14.13 13.08 4.26
CA CYS A 77 -14.03 14.51 4.53
C CYS A 77 -15.41 15.15 4.34
N ASN A 78 -16.08 15.53 5.43
CA ASN A 78 -17.21 16.47 5.34
C ASN A 78 -16.66 17.89 5.12
N ASP A 79 -17.47 18.79 4.54
CA ASP A 79 -17.11 20.19 4.24
C ASP A 79 -16.57 21.02 5.42
N PHE A 80 -16.61 20.48 6.65
CA PHE A 80 -16.23 21.15 7.89
C PHE A 80 -15.23 20.38 8.78
N GLU A 81 -14.98 19.09 8.54
CA GLU A 81 -14.02 18.31 9.34
C GLU A 81 -13.56 17.05 8.57
N CYS A 82 -12.27 17.02 8.18
CA CYS A 82 -11.63 15.81 7.67
C CYS A 82 -11.15 14.96 8.85
N ILE A 83 -11.53 13.68 8.88
CA ILE A 83 -11.01 12.72 9.87
C ILE A 83 -9.53 12.41 9.59
N SER A 84 -9.06 12.64 8.37
CA SER A 84 -7.70 12.28 7.93
C SER A 84 -6.96 13.45 7.28
N SER A 85 -5.63 13.35 7.17
CA SER A 85 -4.81 14.39 6.52
C SER A 85 -4.98 14.36 4.99
N PRO A 86 -4.77 15.48 4.27
CA PRO A 86 -4.87 15.51 2.81
C PRO A 86 -3.99 14.47 2.09
N TYR A 87 -2.83 14.14 2.69
CA TYR A 87 -1.96 13.09 2.17
C TYR A 87 -2.60 11.70 2.29
N VAL A 88 -3.22 11.38 3.43
CA VAL A 88 -3.94 10.10 3.63
C VAL A 88 -5.12 10.00 2.65
N GLU A 89 -5.88 11.07 2.46
CA GLU A 89 -7.00 11.11 1.52
C GLU A 89 -6.53 10.88 0.07
N SER A 90 -5.43 11.53 -0.34
CA SER A 90 -4.86 11.35 -1.68
C SER A 90 -4.42 9.91 -1.93
N THR A 91 -3.77 9.28 -0.94
CA THR A 91 -3.39 7.87 -1.01
C THR A 91 -4.62 6.97 -1.06
N ALA A 92 -5.64 7.26 -0.26
CA ALA A 92 -6.87 6.48 -0.23
C ALA A 92 -7.55 6.48 -1.61
N ARG A 93 -7.71 7.65 -2.25
CA ARG A 93 -8.23 7.79 -3.62
C ARG A 93 -7.38 7.02 -4.63
N GLN A 94 -6.06 7.12 -4.52
CA GLN A 94 -5.16 6.43 -5.44
C GLN A 94 -5.27 4.91 -5.32
N ILE A 95 -5.36 4.38 -4.09
CA ILE A 95 -5.56 2.95 -3.86
C ILE A 95 -6.91 2.50 -4.43
N ALA A 96 -7.99 3.28 -4.23
CA ALA A 96 -9.30 2.96 -4.80
C ALA A 96 -9.26 2.89 -6.33
N ARG A 97 -8.55 3.82 -7.00
CA ARG A 97 -8.31 3.78 -8.45
C ARG A 97 -7.53 2.54 -8.85
N ASP A 98 -6.44 2.24 -8.16
CA ASP A 98 -5.60 1.09 -8.45
C ASP A 98 -6.37 -0.24 -8.31
N ILE A 99 -7.32 -0.33 -7.37
CA ILE A 99 -8.23 -1.47 -7.18
C ILE A 99 -9.24 -1.57 -8.33
N LEU A 100 -9.93 -0.47 -8.67
CA LEU A 100 -10.94 -0.44 -9.74
C LEU A 100 -10.35 -0.82 -11.11
N GLU A 101 -9.14 -0.34 -11.40
CA GLU A 101 -8.44 -0.60 -12.65
C GLU A 101 -7.64 -1.92 -12.65
N ILE A 102 -7.58 -2.63 -11.51
CA ILE A 102 -6.77 -3.85 -11.34
C ILE A 102 -5.31 -3.59 -11.79
N ARG A 103 -4.74 -2.44 -11.39
CA ARG A 103 -3.42 -1.99 -11.83
C ARG A 103 -2.32 -2.95 -11.36
N GLN A 104 -1.44 -3.33 -12.30
CA GLN A 104 -0.30 -4.24 -12.05
C GLN A 104 1.03 -3.54 -12.30
N ASP A 105 1.26 -3.12 -13.53
CA ASP A 105 2.57 -2.62 -13.97
C ASP A 105 2.81 -1.15 -13.60
N ASN A 106 1.73 -0.37 -13.47
CA ASN A 106 1.77 1.05 -13.15
C ASN A 106 1.02 1.39 -11.85
N ARG A 107 1.17 0.54 -10.85
CA ARG A 107 0.64 0.81 -9.50
C ARG A 107 1.39 1.98 -8.86
N ALA A 108 0.69 2.81 -8.11
CA ALA A 108 1.30 3.95 -7.42
C ALA A 108 2.12 3.49 -6.20
N LEU A 109 3.35 3.03 -6.43
CA LEU A 109 4.23 2.52 -5.38
C LEU A 109 4.60 3.58 -4.32
N SER A 110 4.49 4.86 -4.65
CA SER A 110 4.67 5.97 -3.72
C SER A 110 3.67 5.95 -2.56
N CYS A 111 2.48 5.37 -2.77
CA CYS A 111 1.47 5.18 -1.73
C CYS A 111 1.90 4.16 -0.66
N TYR A 112 2.90 3.31 -0.94
CA TYR A 112 3.35 2.28 -0.02
C TYR A 112 4.72 2.62 0.57
N ALA A 113 4.85 2.47 1.89
CA ALA A 113 6.13 2.64 2.56
C ALA A 113 7.14 1.59 2.08
N VAL A 114 8.44 1.92 2.11
CA VAL A 114 9.51 1.02 1.62
C VAL A 114 9.43 -0.36 2.26
N ALA A 115 9.15 -0.42 3.57
CA ALA A 115 8.99 -1.64 4.34
C ALA A 115 7.53 -1.97 4.67
N VAL A 116 6.59 -1.66 3.77
CA VAL A 116 5.18 -2.03 3.93
C VAL A 116 5.04 -3.53 4.18
N LYS A 117 4.17 -3.92 5.11
CA LYS A 117 3.84 -5.32 5.38
C LYS A 117 2.52 -5.65 4.71
N TYR A 118 2.48 -6.74 3.96
CA TYR A 118 1.25 -7.31 3.43
C TYR A 118 0.95 -8.63 4.08
N LYS A 119 -0.33 -8.89 4.35
CA LYS A 119 -0.80 -10.18 4.85
C LYS A 119 -2.21 -10.48 4.34
N ASP A 120 -2.34 -11.68 3.80
CA ASP A 120 -3.61 -12.34 3.48
C ASP A 120 -3.68 -13.71 4.18
N PRO A 121 -4.76 -14.51 4.04
CA PRO A 121 -4.88 -15.81 4.69
C PRO A 121 -3.85 -16.89 4.25
N LEU A 122 -3.18 -16.71 3.11
CA LEU A 122 -2.28 -17.69 2.48
C LEU A 122 -0.84 -17.20 2.32
N ARG A 123 -0.59 -15.89 2.35
CA ARG A 123 0.71 -15.26 2.07
C ARG A 123 0.88 -14.01 2.92
N SER A 124 2.12 -13.79 3.33
CA SER A 124 2.59 -12.51 3.83
C SER A 124 3.92 -12.14 3.16
N PHE A 125 4.18 -10.84 3.01
CA PHE A 125 5.46 -10.35 2.53
C PHE A 125 5.76 -8.96 3.10
N VAL A 126 7.02 -8.54 2.97
CA VAL A 126 7.47 -7.19 3.34
C VAL A 126 8.16 -6.55 2.15
N GLY A 127 7.87 -5.27 1.93
CA GLY A 127 8.52 -4.44 0.94
C GLY A 127 7.59 -4.00 -0.19
N ARG A 128 7.63 -2.72 -0.55
CA ARG A 128 6.76 -2.16 -1.60
C ARG A 128 7.05 -2.72 -2.99
N GLU A 129 8.27 -3.17 -3.25
CA GLU A 129 8.67 -3.69 -4.57
C GLU A 129 7.84 -4.93 -4.97
N LYS A 130 7.34 -5.68 -3.98
CA LYS A 130 6.48 -6.86 -4.22
C LYS A 130 5.11 -6.48 -4.81
N TYR A 131 4.67 -5.23 -4.66
CA TYR A 131 3.43 -4.72 -5.26
C TYR A 131 3.51 -4.52 -6.77
N LYS A 132 4.71 -4.57 -7.37
CA LYS A 132 4.93 -4.57 -8.83
C LYS A 132 4.56 -5.90 -9.49
N ARG A 133 4.40 -6.96 -8.71
CA ARG A 133 4.18 -8.29 -9.27
C ARG A 133 2.76 -8.42 -9.82
N PRO A 134 2.56 -9.24 -10.88
CA PRO A 134 1.23 -9.50 -11.41
C PRO A 134 0.31 -10.03 -10.33
N LEU A 135 -0.91 -9.53 -10.22
CA LEU A 135 -1.91 -10.03 -9.28
C LEU A 135 -2.42 -11.40 -9.72
N TRP A 136 -2.70 -12.26 -8.74
CA TRP A 136 -3.43 -13.51 -8.96
C TRP A 136 -4.70 -13.32 -9.80
N ILE A 137 -5.40 -12.18 -9.62
CA ILE A 137 -6.65 -11.84 -10.31
C ILE A 137 -6.53 -11.92 -11.83
N THR A 138 -5.49 -11.31 -12.41
CA THR A 138 -5.32 -11.29 -13.88
C THR A 138 -4.75 -12.59 -14.40
N GLU A 139 -4.04 -13.36 -13.57
CA GLU A 139 -3.53 -14.68 -13.95
C GLU A 139 -4.66 -15.72 -13.95
N ALA A 140 -5.55 -15.68 -12.96
CA ALA A 140 -6.58 -16.70 -12.74
C ALA A 140 -7.91 -16.41 -13.44
N LEU A 141 -8.30 -15.15 -13.63
CA LEU A 141 -9.62 -14.79 -14.16
C LEU A 141 -9.55 -14.23 -15.58
N GLU A 142 -10.56 -14.57 -16.37
CA GLU A 142 -10.80 -13.97 -17.68
C GLU A 142 -11.69 -12.73 -17.51
N LYS A 143 -11.19 -11.58 -18.00
CA LYS A 143 -11.87 -10.27 -17.98
C LYS A 143 -12.53 -9.97 -16.61
N PRO A 144 -11.74 -9.93 -15.52
CA PRO A 144 -12.27 -9.62 -14.21
C PRO A 144 -12.84 -8.21 -14.15
N THR A 145 -13.95 -8.05 -13.44
CA THR A 145 -14.59 -6.78 -13.13
C THR A 145 -14.50 -6.53 -11.63
N VAL A 146 -14.10 -5.32 -11.24
CA VAL A 146 -14.03 -4.90 -9.84
C VAL A 146 -15.03 -3.79 -9.57
N THR A 147 -15.68 -3.89 -8.41
CA THR A 147 -16.63 -2.87 -7.92
C THR A 147 -16.29 -2.55 -6.49
N VAL A 148 -16.12 -1.26 -6.16
CA VAL A 148 -15.95 -0.82 -4.77
C VAL A 148 -17.35 -0.62 -4.17
N GLN A 149 -17.61 -1.24 -3.03
CA GLN A 149 -18.90 -1.16 -2.34
C GLN A 149 -18.89 -0.08 -1.28
N GLU A 150 -17.83 -0.05 -0.48
CA GLU A 150 -17.70 0.82 0.67
C GLU A 150 -16.23 1.21 0.80
N MET A 151 -16.00 2.46 1.20
CA MET A 151 -14.69 2.96 1.54
C MET A 151 -14.86 3.91 2.72
N SER A 152 -14.23 3.59 3.84
CA SER A 152 -14.40 4.33 5.08
C SER A 152 -13.13 4.32 5.92
N MET A 153 -12.94 5.40 6.68
CA MET A 153 -11.87 5.49 7.68
C MET A 153 -12.40 4.97 9.01
N GLN A 154 -11.84 3.85 9.50
CA GLN A 154 -12.16 3.33 10.84
C GLN A 154 -11.50 4.17 11.94
N SER A 155 -10.34 4.76 11.63
CA SER A 155 -9.62 5.70 12.47
C SER A 155 -8.87 6.69 11.59
N THR A 156 -8.22 7.70 12.15
CA THR A 156 -7.42 8.69 11.39
C THR A 156 -6.24 8.09 10.61
N SER A 157 -5.84 6.85 10.93
CA SER A 157 -4.77 6.10 10.25
C SER A 157 -5.22 4.77 9.62
N THR A 158 -6.48 4.37 9.77
CA THR A 158 -6.95 3.05 9.33
C THR A 158 -8.04 3.20 8.29
N LEU A 159 -7.71 2.90 7.05
CA LEU A 159 -8.63 2.88 5.91
C LEU A 159 -9.16 1.46 5.71
N THR A 160 -10.44 1.32 5.42
CA THR A 160 -11.05 0.06 4.99
C THR A 160 -11.76 0.28 3.67
N ILE A 161 -11.47 -0.59 2.70
CA ILE A 161 -12.12 -0.62 1.39
C ILE A 161 -12.74 -2.00 1.24
N LYS A 162 -14.07 -2.04 1.13
CA LYS A 162 -14.80 -3.25 0.78
C LYS A 162 -15.10 -3.22 -0.71
N TRP A 163 -14.69 -4.26 -1.40
CA TRP A 163 -14.85 -4.34 -2.85
C TRP A 163 -15.18 -5.77 -3.27
N THR A 164 -15.72 -5.90 -4.47
CA THR A 164 -16.07 -7.20 -5.05
C THR A 164 -15.38 -7.38 -6.36
N LEU A 165 -14.69 -8.51 -6.45
CA LEU A 165 -14.12 -9.06 -7.66
C LEU A 165 -15.11 -10.05 -8.27
N ARG A 166 -15.36 -9.88 -9.57
CA ARG A 166 -16.16 -10.79 -10.37
C ARG A 166 -15.34 -11.22 -11.58
N GLY A 167 -15.44 -12.48 -11.97
CA GLY A 167 -14.78 -12.94 -13.20
C GLY A 167 -14.95 -14.43 -13.42
N LYS A 168 -14.77 -14.88 -14.66
CA LYS A 168 -14.81 -16.30 -14.97
C LYS A 168 -13.42 -16.92 -14.76
N PRO A 169 -13.32 -18.12 -14.17
CA PRO A 169 -12.09 -18.88 -14.17
C PRO A 169 -11.50 -18.99 -15.59
N LYS A 170 -10.19 -18.79 -15.76
CA LYS A 170 -9.56 -19.04 -17.08
C LYS A 170 -9.55 -20.52 -17.45
N ASN A 171 -9.60 -21.40 -16.45
CA ASN A 171 -9.66 -22.83 -16.71
C ASN A 171 -11.06 -23.20 -17.19
N ALA A 172 -11.15 -23.69 -18.43
CA ALA A 172 -12.42 -24.00 -19.10
C ALA A 172 -13.32 -24.99 -18.33
N PHE A 173 -12.74 -25.96 -17.63
CA PHE A 173 -13.50 -26.92 -16.82
C PHE A 173 -14.23 -26.20 -15.67
N PHE A 174 -13.51 -25.35 -14.93
CA PHE A 174 -14.08 -24.60 -13.83
C PHE A 174 -15.01 -23.48 -14.31
N ALA A 175 -14.74 -22.88 -15.47
CA ALA A 175 -15.63 -21.89 -16.08
C ALA A 175 -16.99 -22.48 -16.45
N ALA A 176 -17.00 -23.68 -17.04
CA ALA A 176 -18.22 -24.35 -17.48
C ALA A 176 -19.03 -24.94 -16.31
N ALA A 177 -18.36 -25.53 -15.31
CA ALA A 177 -19.02 -26.23 -14.20
C ALA A 177 -19.28 -25.34 -12.98
N GLY A 178 -18.38 -24.40 -12.69
CA GLY A 178 -18.42 -23.54 -11.51
C GLY A 178 -19.05 -22.16 -11.74
N GLY A 179 -19.21 -21.76 -12.99
CA GLY A 179 -19.77 -20.46 -13.34
C GLY A 179 -18.84 -19.29 -13.00
N GLU A 180 -19.43 -18.14 -12.71
CA GLU A 180 -18.71 -16.92 -12.34
C GLU A 180 -18.19 -17.02 -10.89
N LEU A 181 -16.93 -16.60 -10.69
CA LEU A 181 -16.35 -16.41 -9.37
C LEU A 181 -16.67 -15.00 -8.88
N VAL A 182 -17.27 -14.91 -7.69
CA VAL A 182 -17.56 -13.67 -6.97
C VAL A 182 -16.83 -13.69 -5.62
N VAL A 183 -15.85 -12.81 -5.46
CA VAL A 183 -15.06 -12.67 -4.23
C VAL A 183 -15.34 -11.30 -3.63
N ARG A 184 -15.84 -11.27 -2.40
CA ARG A 184 -15.90 -10.04 -1.59
C ARG A 184 -14.58 -9.93 -0.84
N VAL A 185 -13.95 -8.77 -0.93
CA VAL A 185 -12.64 -8.51 -0.33
C VAL A 185 -12.78 -7.33 0.60
N ASP A 186 -12.35 -7.52 1.85
CA ASP A 186 -12.17 -6.44 2.79
C ASP A 186 -10.67 -6.15 2.90
N SER A 187 -10.26 -5.01 2.33
CA SER A 187 -8.88 -4.55 2.39
C SER A 187 -8.75 -3.47 3.47
N GLN A 188 -7.92 -3.73 4.48
CA GLN A 188 -7.60 -2.79 5.54
C GLN A 188 -6.18 -2.26 5.36
N PHE A 189 -6.02 -0.94 5.36
CA PHE A 189 -4.75 -0.26 5.22
C PHE A 189 -4.46 0.57 6.46
N VAL A 190 -3.30 0.37 7.07
CA VAL A 190 -2.77 1.22 8.14
C VAL A 190 -1.80 2.20 7.50
N LEU A 191 -2.11 3.49 7.58
CA LEU A 191 -1.35 4.57 6.96
C LEU A 191 -0.61 5.40 7.99
N ASN A 192 0.55 5.92 7.59
CA ASN A 192 1.23 6.97 8.32
C ASN A 192 0.47 8.29 8.13
N GLN A 193 0.08 8.94 9.24
CA GLN A 193 -0.72 10.16 9.20
C GLN A 193 0.03 11.39 8.64
N ILE A 194 1.36 11.38 8.71
CA ILE A 194 2.22 12.46 8.24
C ILE A 194 2.48 12.30 6.74
N SER A 195 2.98 11.14 6.33
CA SER A 195 3.36 10.90 4.92
C SER A 195 2.21 10.40 4.03
N GLY A 196 1.11 9.96 4.63
CA GLY A 196 0.01 9.30 3.90
C GLY A 196 0.37 7.92 3.36
N GLN A 197 1.54 7.35 3.69
CA GLN A 197 1.99 6.06 3.14
C GLN A 197 1.43 4.88 3.91
N VAL A 198 1.08 3.81 3.20
CA VAL A 198 0.66 2.53 3.77
C VAL A 198 1.84 1.83 4.44
N LEU A 199 1.69 1.55 5.73
CA LEU A 199 2.62 0.79 6.56
C LEU A 199 2.24 -0.69 6.60
N GLU A 200 0.96 -1.00 6.72
CA GLU A 200 0.44 -2.36 6.77
C GLU A 200 -0.81 -2.48 5.90
N HIS A 201 -0.93 -3.60 5.20
CA HIS A 201 -2.06 -3.93 4.35
C HIS A 201 -2.51 -5.36 4.67
N PHE A 202 -3.76 -5.48 5.10
CA PHE A 202 -4.41 -6.74 5.42
C PHE A 202 -5.58 -6.97 4.47
N GLU A 203 -5.70 -8.18 3.95
CA GLU A 203 -6.85 -8.58 3.15
C GLU A 203 -7.54 -9.80 3.76
N SER A 204 -8.87 -9.76 3.78
CA SER A 204 -9.72 -10.93 4.01
C SER A 204 -10.61 -11.16 2.81
N TRP A 205 -10.97 -12.43 2.58
CA TRP A 205 -11.74 -12.83 1.40
C TRP A 205 -12.97 -13.63 1.84
N ASP A 206 -14.13 -13.22 1.34
CA ASP A 206 -15.40 -13.92 1.48
C ASP A 206 -15.89 -14.41 0.10
N LEU A 207 -16.14 -15.71 0.00
CA LEU A 207 -16.58 -16.39 -1.22
C LEU A 207 -18.03 -16.90 -1.10
N SER A 208 -18.77 -16.47 -0.07
CA SER A 208 -20.15 -16.89 0.19
C SER A 208 -21.08 -16.68 -1.01
N ALA A 209 -20.78 -15.70 -1.88
CA ALA A 209 -21.51 -15.40 -3.10
C ALA A 209 -21.17 -16.31 -4.30
N SER A 210 -20.17 -17.20 -4.17
CA SER A 210 -19.70 -18.10 -5.23
C SER A 210 -20.22 -19.53 -5.05
N SER A 211 -20.35 -20.27 -6.16
CA SER A 211 -20.69 -21.70 -6.13
C SER A 211 -19.60 -22.54 -5.44
N PRO A 212 -19.89 -23.73 -4.89
CA PRO A 212 -18.88 -24.58 -4.26
C PRO A 212 -17.70 -24.93 -5.20
N LEU A 213 -17.96 -25.11 -6.49
CA LEU A 213 -16.91 -25.37 -7.49
C LEU A 213 -16.07 -24.12 -7.79
N ALA A 214 -16.66 -22.93 -7.79
CA ALA A 214 -15.90 -21.69 -7.91
C ALA A 214 -15.05 -21.42 -6.65
N GLN A 215 -15.58 -21.73 -5.46
CA GLN A 215 -14.84 -21.63 -4.20
C GLN A 215 -13.61 -22.55 -4.17
N THR A 216 -13.75 -23.81 -4.62
CA THR A 216 -12.61 -24.74 -4.70
C THR A 216 -11.58 -24.28 -5.71
N TYR A 217 -12.01 -23.78 -6.88
CA TYR A 217 -11.12 -23.17 -7.86
C TYR A 217 -10.33 -22.00 -7.28
N PHE A 218 -10.99 -21.10 -6.54
CA PHE A 218 -10.35 -19.97 -5.89
C PHE A 218 -9.25 -20.43 -4.93
N TRP A 219 -9.59 -21.27 -3.96
CA TRP A 219 -8.62 -21.70 -2.95
C TRP A 219 -7.46 -22.49 -3.55
N PHE A 220 -7.74 -23.35 -4.53
CA PHE A 220 -6.71 -24.10 -5.24
C PHE A 220 -5.77 -23.17 -6.01
N SER A 221 -6.31 -22.35 -6.91
CA SER A 221 -5.50 -21.45 -7.74
C SER A 221 -4.74 -20.42 -6.91
N ARG A 222 -5.34 -19.90 -5.82
CA ARG A 222 -4.69 -18.93 -4.94
C ARG A 222 -3.55 -19.54 -4.13
N ARG A 223 -3.69 -20.80 -3.71
CA ARG A 223 -2.62 -21.55 -3.04
C ARG A 223 -1.46 -21.87 -3.97
N VAL A 224 -1.74 -22.24 -5.22
CA VAL A 224 -0.70 -22.43 -6.24
C VAL A 224 0.05 -21.12 -6.49
N TYR A 225 -0.68 -20.01 -6.63
CA TYR A 225 -0.07 -18.70 -6.81
C TYR A 225 0.77 -18.29 -5.58
N SER A 226 0.28 -18.50 -4.35
CA SER A 226 1.03 -18.12 -3.15
C SER A 226 2.31 -18.93 -2.98
N THR A 227 2.32 -20.23 -3.32
CA THR A 227 3.53 -21.06 -3.23
C THR A 227 4.57 -20.66 -4.27
N VAL A 228 4.15 -20.39 -5.52
CA VAL A 228 5.05 -19.90 -6.58
C VAL A 228 5.68 -18.57 -6.17
N GLU A 229 4.87 -17.65 -5.65
CA GLU A 229 5.35 -16.33 -5.25
C GLU A 229 6.23 -16.35 -3.99
N ALA A 230 5.92 -17.21 -3.02
CA ALA A 230 6.78 -17.43 -1.86
C ALA A 230 8.14 -18.04 -2.28
N GLY A 231 8.16 -18.94 -3.26
CA GLY A 231 9.39 -19.45 -3.85
C GLY A 231 10.24 -18.36 -4.52
N LYS A 232 9.59 -17.41 -5.23
CA LYS A 232 10.31 -16.23 -5.75
C LYS A 232 10.87 -15.37 -4.62
N ASP A 233 10.12 -15.21 -3.53
CA ASP A 233 10.56 -14.42 -2.37
C ASP A 233 11.80 -14.99 -1.68
N THR A 234 11.89 -16.32 -1.53
CA THR A 234 13.07 -16.97 -0.93
C THR A 234 14.30 -16.86 -1.83
N ILE A 235 14.14 -17.01 -3.15
CA ILE A 235 15.23 -16.86 -4.11
C ILE A 235 15.73 -15.40 -4.13
N GLU A 236 14.84 -14.42 -4.15
CA GLU A 236 15.22 -13.01 -4.11
C GLU A 236 15.94 -12.65 -2.80
N ALA A 237 15.49 -13.18 -1.66
CA ALA A 237 16.17 -12.99 -0.38
C ALA A 237 17.59 -13.60 -0.41
N ALA A 238 17.73 -14.84 -0.92
CA ALA A 238 19.02 -15.50 -1.06
C ALA A 238 19.97 -14.72 -1.99
N LYS A 239 19.49 -14.26 -3.15
CA LYS A 239 20.26 -13.40 -4.05
C LYS A 239 20.68 -12.10 -3.38
N GLY A 240 19.81 -11.47 -2.60
CA GLY A 240 20.11 -10.27 -1.82
C GLY A 240 21.21 -10.50 -0.77
N VAL A 241 21.27 -11.67 -0.14
CA VAL A 241 22.34 -12.04 0.80
C VAL A 241 23.65 -12.30 0.04
N VAL A 242 23.62 -13.11 -1.01
CA VAL A 242 24.81 -13.42 -1.84
C VAL A 242 25.42 -12.14 -2.41
N SER A 243 24.59 -11.24 -2.94
CA SER A 243 25.06 -9.96 -3.48
C SER A 243 25.55 -8.97 -2.41
N ARG A 244 25.18 -9.12 -1.15
CA ARG A 244 25.80 -8.39 -0.03
C ARG A 244 27.14 -8.98 0.36
N LEU A 245 27.25 -10.30 0.43
CA LEU A 245 28.52 -11.00 0.68
C LEU A 245 29.56 -10.67 -0.40
N ASN A 246 29.17 -10.68 -1.68
CA ASN A 246 30.05 -10.31 -2.79
C ASN A 246 30.39 -8.80 -2.84
N LYS A 247 29.68 -7.95 -2.07
CA LYS A 247 29.89 -6.50 -2.06
C LYS A 247 30.94 -6.07 -1.04
N ASP A 248 31.33 -6.96 -0.13
CA ASP A 248 32.40 -6.73 0.86
C ASP A 248 33.82 -6.95 0.27
N ASP A 249 33.94 -7.52 -0.94
CA ASP A 249 35.21 -7.63 -1.68
C ASP A 249 35.66 -6.33 -2.39
N ASN A 250 34.83 -5.28 -2.32
CA ASN A 250 35.10 -3.97 -2.94
C ASN A 250 35.25 -2.85 -1.90
N LEU A 251 35.69 -3.20 -0.69
CA LEU A 251 36.24 -2.21 0.24
C LEU A 251 37.59 -1.75 -0.31
N GLU A 252 37.63 -0.49 -0.73
CA GLU A 252 38.80 0.33 -1.05
C GLU A 252 40.13 -0.30 -0.59
N VAL A 253 40.76 -1.07 -1.48
CA VAL A 253 42.11 -1.57 -1.28
C VAL A 253 43.03 -0.36 -1.40
N TYR A 254 43.42 0.21 -0.26
CA TYR A 254 44.69 0.90 -0.16
C TYR A 254 45.76 -0.10 -0.63
N PRO A 255 46.54 0.18 -1.71
CA PRO A 255 47.51 -0.77 -2.21
C PRO A 255 48.61 -0.92 -1.15
N ASP A 256 48.54 -2.01 -0.39
CA ASP A 256 49.57 -2.37 0.56
C ASP A 256 50.87 -2.64 -0.22
N PRO A 257 51.95 -1.87 0.00
CA PRO A 257 53.17 -1.94 -0.82
C PRO A 257 54.03 -3.18 -0.55
N LEU A 258 53.60 -4.09 0.33
CA LEU A 258 54.26 -5.36 0.60
C LEU A 258 53.43 -6.51 0.00
N GLY A 259 53.76 -6.86 -1.24
CA GLY A 259 53.12 -7.96 -1.96
C GLY A 259 53.36 -9.31 -1.28
N ASP A 260 52.32 -9.84 -0.64
CA ASP A 260 52.26 -11.22 -0.18
C ASP A 260 52.11 -12.17 -1.40
N PRO A 261 53.10 -13.04 -1.67
CA PRO A 261 53.10 -13.93 -2.84
C PRO A 261 52.06 -15.07 -2.77
N THR A 262 51.31 -15.20 -1.67
CA THR A 262 50.27 -16.23 -1.54
C THR A 262 48.95 -15.86 -2.23
N LYS A 263 48.76 -14.59 -2.63
CA LYS A 263 47.52 -14.11 -3.27
C LYS A 263 47.26 -14.64 -4.68
N PHE A 264 48.23 -15.33 -5.29
CA PHE A 264 48.11 -15.92 -6.63
C PHE A 264 47.57 -17.36 -6.63
N PHE A 265 47.31 -17.94 -5.44
CA PHE A 265 46.77 -19.30 -5.32
C PHE A 265 45.27 -19.34 -4.96
N THR A 266 44.65 -18.20 -4.66
CA THR A 266 43.19 -18.12 -4.58
C THR A 266 42.62 -17.96 -5.99
N ARG A 267 42.17 -19.09 -6.56
CA ARG A 267 41.28 -19.08 -7.71
C ARG A 267 40.04 -18.25 -7.31
N PRO A 268 39.50 -17.36 -8.18
CA PRO A 268 38.24 -16.71 -7.88
C PRO A 268 37.19 -17.81 -7.70
N ASP A 269 36.71 -17.99 -6.47
CA ASP A 269 35.68 -18.95 -6.15
C ASP A 269 34.39 -18.50 -6.86
N ASP A 270 34.03 -19.20 -7.93
CA ASP A 270 32.73 -19.06 -8.57
C ASP A 270 31.67 -19.66 -7.62
N LEU A 271 31.31 -18.90 -6.58
CA LEU A 271 30.28 -19.26 -5.57
C LEU A 271 28.98 -19.76 -6.21
N ASN A 272 28.66 -19.30 -7.43
CA ASN A 272 27.51 -19.75 -8.19
C ASN A 272 27.63 -21.21 -8.65
N GLN A 273 28.83 -21.65 -9.04
CA GLN A 273 29.09 -23.02 -9.44
C GLN A 273 29.03 -23.96 -8.24
N ASP A 274 29.53 -23.53 -7.08
CA ASP A 274 29.46 -24.29 -5.83
C ASP A 274 28.02 -24.43 -5.31
N VAL A 275 27.21 -23.37 -5.37
CA VAL A 275 25.79 -23.45 -4.96
C VAL A 275 24.99 -24.39 -5.87
N VAL A 276 25.23 -24.37 -7.18
CA VAL A 276 24.58 -25.29 -8.12
C VAL A 276 25.02 -26.72 -7.85
N GLN A 277 26.31 -26.95 -7.58
CA GLN A 277 26.85 -28.27 -7.30
C GLN A 277 26.34 -28.85 -5.97
N ILE A 278 26.28 -28.03 -4.91
CA ILE A 278 25.70 -28.41 -3.62
C ILE A 278 24.19 -28.67 -3.75
N GLY A 279 23.47 -27.83 -4.50
CA GLY A 279 22.05 -28.01 -4.76
C GLY A 279 21.74 -29.32 -5.50
N LEU A 280 22.56 -29.65 -6.51
CA LEU A 280 22.43 -30.90 -7.25
C LEU A 280 22.73 -32.12 -6.35
N PHE A 281 23.74 -32.04 -5.50
CA PHE A 281 24.06 -33.10 -4.54
C PHE A 281 22.91 -33.34 -3.54
N LEU A 282 22.32 -32.28 -2.98
CA LEU A 282 21.18 -32.39 -2.07
C LEU A 282 19.93 -32.94 -2.77
N ALA A 283 19.69 -32.56 -4.03
CA ALA A 283 18.59 -33.11 -4.82
C ALA A 283 18.75 -34.63 -5.04
N VAL A 284 19.97 -35.09 -5.36
CA VAL A 284 20.26 -36.53 -5.51
C VAL A 284 20.02 -37.28 -4.20
N LEU A 285 20.50 -36.75 -3.07
CA LEU A 285 20.25 -37.35 -1.75
C LEU A 285 18.76 -37.42 -1.42
N TYR A 286 18.00 -36.35 -1.70
CA TYR A 286 16.56 -36.33 -1.51
C TYR A 286 15.86 -37.41 -2.33
N PHE A 287 16.21 -37.57 -3.61
CA PHE A 287 15.66 -38.63 -4.45
C PHE A 287 16.02 -40.03 -3.96
N ILE A 288 17.25 -40.25 -3.47
CA ILE A 288 17.67 -41.52 -2.88
C ILE A 288 16.84 -41.84 -1.64
N VAL A 289 16.69 -40.87 -0.72
CA VAL A 289 15.88 -41.05 0.50
C VAL A 289 14.42 -41.30 0.17
N GLN A 290 13.86 -40.56 -0.80
CA GLN A 290 12.48 -40.72 -1.22
C GLN A 290 12.26 -42.09 -1.88
N PHE A 291 13.19 -42.54 -2.71
CA PHE A 291 13.17 -43.87 -3.33
C PHE A 291 13.22 -44.97 -2.26
N LEU A 292 14.19 -44.90 -1.33
CA LEU A 292 14.30 -45.84 -0.22
C LEU A 292 13.02 -45.90 0.62
N LYS A 293 12.39 -44.76 0.89
CA LYS A 293 11.11 -44.68 1.63
C LYS A 293 9.91 -45.25 0.87
N THR A 294 9.97 -45.29 -0.46
CA THR A 294 8.91 -45.88 -1.29
C THR A 294 9.10 -47.38 -1.54
N THR A 295 10.32 -47.89 -1.42
CA THR A 295 10.66 -49.28 -1.75
C THR A 295 10.84 -50.17 -0.51
N LEU A 296 11.09 -49.59 0.66
CA LEU A 296 11.30 -50.28 1.94
C LEU A 296 10.21 -49.88 2.95
#